data_AF-A0A1F3BYM4-F1
#
_entry.id   AF-A0A1F3BYM4-F1
#
_cell.length_a   1.000
_cell.length_b   1.000
_cell.length_c   1.000
_cell.angle_alpha   90.00
_cell.angle_beta   90.00
_cell.angle_gamma   90.00
#
_symmetry.space_group_name_H-M   'P 1'
#
loop_
_entity.id
_entity.type
_entity.pdbx_description
1 polymer ?
#
loop_
_entity_poly.entity_id
_entity_poly.type
_entity_poly.pdbx_seq_one_letter_code
_entity_poly.pdbx_strand_id
1 'polypeptide(L)'
;MKKFLLLSVLCFFAILANGQSISSSVVASAGGYSEAGGLSLSWTLGELAVETFTTSNLVLTQGFQQGYYEITGIDELSNKDFKVNIYPNPAVEYINIQIENPEIKKVKIELFSMEGKLISNEEFENTGTFFELNLSNHSSSQLILKLTDLNSGKANTYKIIKR
;
A
#
# COMPACT_ATOMS: atom_id res chain seq x y z
N MET A 1 32.52 -45.11 -0.71
CA MET A 1 33.46 -43.97 -0.85
C MET A 1 33.19 -43.13 -2.11
N LYS A 2 33.24 -43.68 -3.33
CA LYS A 2 33.01 -42.91 -4.58
C LYS A 2 31.66 -42.16 -4.63
N LYS A 3 30.58 -42.75 -4.14
CA LYS A 3 29.24 -42.11 -4.07
C LYS A 3 29.18 -40.94 -3.08
N PHE A 4 29.96 -40.99 -2.00
CA PHE A 4 30.03 -39.93 -0.98
C PHE A 4 30.85 -38.74 -1.49
N LEU A 5 31.94 -39.03 -2.22
CA LEU A 5 32.73 -38.02 -2.91
C LEU A 5 31.88 -37.27 -3.97
N LEU A 6 31.11 -38.01 -4.77
CA LEU A 6 30.23 -37.42 -5.78
C LEU A 6 29.18 -36.48 -5.14
N LEU A 7 28.57 -36.91 -4.04
CA LEU A 7 27.59 -36.11 -3.30
C LEU A 7 28.21 -34.82 -2.73
N SER A 8 29.42 -34.93 -2.16
CA SER A 8 30.15 -33.78 -1.62
C SER A 8 30.49 -32.75 -2.71
N VAL A 9 30.88 -33.20 -3.89
CA VAL A 9 31.12 -32.32 -5.05
C VAL A 9 29.82 -31.64 -5.49
N LEU A 10 28.72 -32.39 -5.57
CA LEU A 10 27.43 -31.83 -5.97
C LEU A 10 26.93 -30.75 -5.00
N CYS A 11 27.07 -30.98 -3.68
CA CYS A 11 26.72 -29.99 -2.66
C CYS A 11 27.60 -28.74 -2.73
N PHE A 12 28.88 -28.88 -3.07
CA PHE A 12 29.79 -27.74 -3.23
C PHE A 12 29.38 -26.84 -4.40
N PHE A 13 28.94 -27.43 -5.53
CA PHE A 13 28.45 -26.67 -6.67
C PHE A 13 27.07 -26.02 -6.43
N ALA A 14 26.23 -26.61 -5.59
CA ALA A 14 24.92 -26.03 -5.26
C ALA A 14 25.02 -24.68 -4.52
N ILE A 15 26.10 -24.45 -3.77
CA ILE A 15 26.33 -23.19 -3.03
C ILE A 15 26.67 -22.04 -3.99
N LEU A 16 27.20 -22.34 -5.18
CA LEU A 16 27.56 -21.35 -6.21
C LEU A 16 26.40 -21.04 -7.17
N ALA A 17 25.26 -21.72 -7.02
CA ALA A 17 24.09 -21.48 -7.83
C ALA A 17 23.41 -20.17 -7.40
N ASN A 18 23.65 -19.10 -8.15
CA ASN A 18 22.86 -17.88 -8.03
C ASN A 18 21.50 -18.11 -8.72
N GLY A 19 20.41 -17.87 -8.01
CA GLY A 19 19.06 -17.88 -8.56
C GLY A 19 18.78 -16.67 -9.46
N GLN A 20 17.61 -16.68 -10.10
CA GLN A 20 17.13 -15.56 -10.91
C GLN A 20 17.17 -14.23 -10.13
N SER A 21 17.79 -13.21 -10.72
CA SER A 21 17.67 -11.83 -10.21
C SER A 21 16.32 -11.28 -10.67
N ILE A 22 15.44 -10.94 -9.73
CA ILE A 22 14.18 -10.23 -10.01
C ILE A 22 14.50 -8.74 -10.19
N SER A 23 15.51 -8.42 -10.99
CA SER A 23 15.82 -7.05 -11.38
C SER A 23 15.05 -6.75 -12.65
N SER A 24 14.21 -5.74 -12.62
CA SER A 24 13.53 -5.23 -13.80
C SER A 24 14.57 -4.66 -14.78
N SER A 25 14.41 -4.97 -16.07
CA SER A 25 15.33 -4.55 -17.13
C SER A 25 14.54 -4.11 -18.35
N VAL A 26 15.04 -3.10 -19.07
CA VAL A 26 14.43 -2.59 -20.30
C VAL A 26 15.38 -2.78 -21.48
N VAL A 27 14.82 -3.20 -22.62
CA VAL A 27 15.55 -3.23 -23.89
C VAL A 27 15.16 -1.96 -24.65
N ALA A 28 16.06 -0.98 -24.63
CA ALA A 28 15.88 0.31 -25.28
C ALA A 28 17.04 0.59 -26.25
N SER A 29 16.76 1.35 -27.30
CA SER A 29 17.77 1.76 -28.28
C SER A 29 18.73 2.82 -27.71
N ALA A 30 18.28 3.63 -26.75
CA ALA A 30 19.11 4.52 -25.95
C ALA A 30 18.46 4.77 -24.57
N GLY A 31 19.20 5.37 -23.65
CA GLY A 31 18.70 5.78 -22.34
C GLY A 31 19.78 6.46 -21.51
N GLY A 32 19.38 6.99 -20.35
CA GLY A 32 20.31 7.68 -19.45
C GLY A 32 19.72 7.97 -18.08
N TYR A 33 20.61 8.28 -17.14
CA TYR A 33 20.29 8.79 -15.82
C TYR A 33 21.17 10.01 -15.54
N SER A 34 20.59 11.09 -15.05
CA SER A 34 21.29 12.30 -14.65
C SER A 34 20.63 12.91 -13.42
N GLU A 35 21.43 13.51 -12.54
CA GLU A 35 20.96 14.12 -11.29
C GLU A 35 21.56 15.51 -11.12
N ALA A 36 20.73 16.49 -10.77
CA ALA A 36 21.15 17.86 -10.48
C ALA A 36 20.17 18.55 -9.54
N GLY A 37 20.67 19.18 -8.46
CA GLY A 37 19.87 20.04 -7.59
C GLY A 37 18.69 19.35 -6.91
N GLY A 38 18.81 18.06 -6.57
CA GLY A 38 17.71 17.27 -5.98
C GLY A 38 16.67 16.79 -6.99
N LEU A 39 16.88 17.04 -8.29
CA LEU A 39 16.10 16.48 -9.37
C LEU A 39 16.88 15.32 -9.98
N SER A 40 16.22 14.18 -10.13
CA SER A 40 16.70 13.06 -10.93
C SER A 40 15.89 12.98 -12.22
N LEU A 41 16.59 12.73 -13.33
CA LEU A 41 16.00 12.49 -14.64
C LEU A 41 16.51 11.14 -15.12
N SER A 42 15.59 10.20 -15.28
CA SER A 42 15.80 8.95 -15.99
C SER A 42 15.00 8.97 -17.27
N TRP A 43 15.56 8.46 -18.36
CA TRP A 43 14.85 8.34 -19.63
C TRP A 43 15.34 7.15 -20.43
N THR A 44 14.47 6.63 -21.30
CA THR A 44 14.74 5.55 -22.26
C THR A 44 14.13 5.93 -23.60
N LEU A 45 14.75 5.50 -24.71
CA LEU A 45 14.33 5.78 -26.08
C LEU A 45 14.29 4.48 -26.90
N GLY A 46 13.23 4.32 -27.69
CA GLY A 46 13.10 3.16 -28.59
C GLY A 46 12.78 1.87 -27.85
N GLU A 47 11.93 1.95 -26.83
CA GLU A 47 11.32 0.78 -26.20
C GLU A 47 10.36 0.13 -27.20
N LEU A 48 10.63 -1.12 -27.59
CA LEU A 48 9.93 -1.78 -28.70
C LEU A 48 8.68 -2.57 -28.27
N ALA A 49 8.54 -2.87 -26.97
CA ALA A 49 7.44 -3.65 -26.44
C ALA A 49 6.98 -3.08 -25.09
N VAL A 50 5.93 -2.26 -25.15
CA VAL A 50 5.14 -1.87 -23.97
C VAL A 50 3.73 -2.37 -24.19
N GLU A 51 3.24 -3.21 -23.28
CA GLU A 51 1.89 -3.74 -23.32
C GLU A 51 1.30 -3.72 -21.93
N THR A 52 0.04 -3.31 -21.84
CA THR A 52 -0.74 -3.33 -20.60
C THR A 52 -1.78 -4.42 -20.71
N PHE A 53 -1.57 -5.51 -20.00
CA PHE A 53 -2.56 -6.56 -19.85
C PHE A 53 -3.47 -6.21 -18.68
N THR A 54 -4.77 -6.21 -18.92
CA THR A 54 -5.76 -5.95 -17.87
C THR A 54 -6.77 -7.09 -17.81
N THR A 55 -6.95 -7.63 -16.62
CA THR A 55 -8.05 -8.50 -16.23
C THR A 55 -8.80 -7.82 -15.08
N SER A 56 -9.99 -8.30 -14.71
CA SER A 56 -10.82 -7.70 -13.65
C SER A 56 -10.10 -7.50 -12.30
N ASN A 57 -9.07 -8.30 -12.01
CA ASN A 57 -8.34 -8.27 -10.73
C ASN A 57 -6.83 -8.02 -10.87
N LEU A 58 -6.30 -7.89 -12.09
CA LEU A 58 -4.86 -7.83 -12.32
C LEU A 58 -4.55 -6.89 -13.48
N VAL A 59 -3.69 -5.92 -13.23
CA VAL A 59 -3.10 -5.06 -14.24
C VAL A 59 -1.61 -5.40 -14.28
N LEU A 60 -1.13 -5.85 -15.45
CA LEU A 60 0.27 -6.11 -15.71
C LEU A 60 0.74 -5.17 -16.80
N THR A 61 1.55 -4.21 -16.43
CA THR A 61 2.13 -3.19 -17.30
C THR A 61 3.58 -3.55 -17.61
N GLN A 62 3.92 -3.64 -18.89
CA GLN A 62 5.30 -3.77 -19.34
C GLN A 62 5.93 -2.39 -19.51
N GLY A 63 7.22 -2.29 -19.19
CA GLY A 63 8.02 -1.07 -19.30
C GLY A 63 8.54 -0.56 -17.96
N PHE A 64 9.79 -0.08 -17.95
CA PHE A 64 10.57 0.13 -16.73
C PHE A 64 10.41 1.53 -16.12
N GLN A 65 10.07 2.54 -16.92
CA GLN A 65 9.82 3.93 -16.49
C GLN A 65 8.44 4.11 -15.82
N GLN A 66 7.90 3.05 -15.22
CA GLN A 66 6.74 3.19 -14.36
C GLN A 66 7.25 3.78 -13.06
N GLY A 67 6.90 5.04 -12.80
CA GLY A 67 7.28 5.71 -11.57
C GLY A 67 7.00 4.79 -10.39
N TYR A 68 7.98 4.62 -9.51
CA TYR A 68 7.73 4.00 -8.22
C TYR A 68 6.59 4.80 -7.59
N TYR A 69 5.41 4.19 -7.52
CA TYR A 69 4.50 4.58 -6.46
C TYR A 69 5.24 4.17 -5.21
N GLU A 70 5.95 5.11 -4.60
CA GLU A 70 6.19 5.06 -3.18
C GLU A 70 4.77 5.09 -2.59
N ILE A 71 4.18 3.90 -2.47
CA ILE A 71 3.13 3.65 -1.51
C ILE A 71 3.88 3.81 -0.20
N THR A 72 4.08 5.06 0.22
CA THR A 72 4.23 5.34 1.63
C THR A 72 2.94 4.80 2.21
N GLY A 73 3.02 3.56 2.70
CA GLY A 73 2.11 3.13 3.72
C GLY A 73 2.15 4.27 4.71
N ILE A 74 1.00 4.88 4.96
CA ILE A 74 0.85 5.59 6.22
C ILE A 74 1.14 4.47 7.21
N ASP A 75 2.36 4.43 7.75
CA ASP A 75 2.69 3.52 8.82
C ASP A 75 1.56 3.76 9.80
N GLU A 76 0.73 2.74 9.99
CA GLU A 76 -0.16 2.71 11.12
C GLU A 76 0.81 2.96 12.27
N LEU A 77 0.74 4.15 12.87
CA LEU A 77 1.37 4.42 14.14
C LEU A 77 0.73 3.38 15.04
N SER A 78 1.34 2.21 15.10
CA SER A 78 0.79 1.00 15.69
C SER A 78 0.90 1.21 17.18
N ASN A 79 0.02 2.06 17.69
CA ASN A 79 -0.43 1.94 19.04
C ASN A 79 -1.05 0.55 19.07
N LYS A 80 -0.32 -0.41 19.66
CA LYS A 80 -0.81 -1.78 19.89
C LYS A 80 -2.16 -1.79 20.61
N ASP A 81 -2.50 -0.68 21.26
CA ASP A 81 -3.74 -0.42 21.97
C ASP A 81 -4.92 -0.06 21.05
N PHE A 82 -4.70 0.35 19.80
CA PHE A 82 -5.74 0.86 18.91
C PHE A 82 -5.98 -0.13 17.75
N LYS A 83 -6.54 -1.30 18.10
CA LYS A 83 -6.96 -2.35 17.14
C LYS A 83 -8.28 -1.99 16.50
N VAL A 84 -8.27 -1.81 15.18
CA VAL A 84 -9.44 -1.42 14.39
C VAL A 84 -9.58 -2.33 13.17
N ASN A 85 -10.79 -2.81 12.94
CA ASN A 85 -11.18 -3.49 11.71
C ASN A 85 -11.98 -2.53 10.84
N ILE A 86 -11.57 -2.35 9.58
CA ILE A 86 -12.24 -1.48 8.61
C ILE A 86 -12.54 -2.27 7.34
N TYR A 87 -13.81 -2.38 6.96
CA TYR A 87 -14.22 -3.14 5.78
C TYR A 87 -15.59 -2.70 5.22
N PRO A 88 -15.86 -2.89 3.92
CA PRO A 88 -14.92 -3.38 2.91
C PRO A 88 -13.90 -2.31 2.51
N ASN A 89 -12.67 -2.71 2.23
CA ASN A 89 -11.67 -1.86 1.59
C ASN A 89 -11.03 -2.69 0.46
N PRO A 90 -11.32 -2.41 -0.84
CA PRO A 90 -12.01 -1.23 -1.37
C PRO A 90 -13.54 -1.17 -1.07
N ALA A 91 -14.05 0.06 -0.89
CA ALA A 91 -15.44 0.38 -0.58
C ALA A 91 -16.21 0.93 -1.80
N VAL A 92 -17.55 0.86 -1.79
CA VAL A 92 -18.41 1.48 -2.81
C VAL A 92 -19.24 2.60 -2.19
N GLU A 93 -20.20 2.24 -1.33
CA GLU A 93 -21.14 3.20 -0.72
C GLU A 93 -20.86 3.50 0.75
N TYR A 94 -20.28 2.55 1.48
CA TYR A 94 -20.03 2.66 2.91
C TYR A 94 -18.84 1.81 3.37
N ILE A 95 -18.31 2.11 4.55
CA ILE A 95 -17.39 1.26 5.30
C ILE A 95 -17.91 1.02 6.72
N ASN A 96 -17.63 -0.14 7.26
CA ASN A 96 -17.81 -0.49 8.66
C ASN A 96 -16.49 -0.30 9.39
N ILE A 97 -16.55 0.34 10.55
CA ILE A 97 -15.43 0.57 11.44
C ILE A 97 -15.76 -0.12 12.77
N GLN A 98 -14.89 -1.03 13.21
CA GLN A 98 -15.01 -1.68 14.52
C GLN A 98 -13.73 -1.45 15.32
N ILE A 99 -13.88 -1.02 16.56
CA ILE A 99 -12.77 -0.81 17.48
C ILE A 99 -12.83 -1.89 18.55
N GLU A 100 -11.84 -2.77 18.56
CA GLU A 100 -11.83 -3.93 19.47
C GLU A 100 -11.44 -3.57 20.89
N ASN A 101 -10.69 -2.48 21.10
CA ASN A 101 -10.24 -2.10 22.43
C ASN A 101 -11.39 -1.47 23.24
N PRO A 102 -11.86 -2.10 24.33
CA PRO A 102 -12.96 -1.59 25.15
C PRO A 102 -12.59 -0.39 26.03
N GLU A 103 -11.31 -0.07 26.20
CA GLU A 103 -10.86 1.11 26.95
C GLU A 103 -11.12 2.41 26.19
N ILE A 104 -11.16 2.33 24.86
CA ILE A 104 -11.53 3.44 24.00
C ILE A 104 -13.05 3.58 24.07
N LYS A 105 -13.55 4.70 24.61
CA LYS A 105 -14.98 4.94 24.80
C LYS A 105 -15.57 5.93 23.82
N LYS A 106 -14.85 7.01 23.50
CA LYS A 106 -15.32 8.06 22.61
C LYS A 106 -14.29 8.30 21.52
N VAL A 107 -14.73 8.21 20.28
CA VAL A 107 -13.85 8.28 19.12
C VAL A 107 -14.34 9.33 18.15
N LYS A 108 -13.40 10.16 17.73
CA LYS A 108 -13.58 11.11 16.63
C LYS A 108 -13.10 10.45 15.33
N ILE A 109 -14.00 10.41 14.35
CA ILE A 109 -13.77 9.93 13.00
C ILE A 109 -13.66 11.13 12.08
N GLU A 110 -12.51 11.29 11.44
CA GLU A 110 -12.27 12.34 10.47
C GLU A 110 -11.93 11.70 9.13
N LEU A 111 -12.61 12.12 8.07
CA LEU A 111 -12.36 11.67 6.72
C LEU A 111 -11.73 12.82 5.93
N PHE A 112 -10.59 12.59 5.30
CA PHE A 112 -9.86 13.58 4.51
C PHE A 112 -9.71 13.14 3.06
N SER A 113 -9.67 14.10 2.16
CA SER A 113 -9.21 13.89 0.79
C SER A 113 -7.70 13.67 0.77
N MET A 114 -7.16 13.16 -0.35
CA MET A 114 -5.71 13.01 -0.51
C MET A 114 -4.95 14.34 -0.50
N GLU A 115 -5.63 15.45 -0.80
CA GLU A 115 -5.11 16.81 -0.67
C GLU A 115 -5.15 17.34 0.78
N GLY A 116 -5.65 16.54 1.74
CA GLY A 116 -5.75 16.91 3.15
C GLY A 116 -7.00 17.73 3.51
N LYS A 117 -7.96 17.88 2.60
CA LYS A 117 -9.22 18.58 2.89
C LYS A 117 -10.11 17.70 3.77
N LEU A 118 -10.59 18.23 4.90
CA LEU A 118 -11.59 17.55 5.73
C LEU A 118 -12.92 17.42 4.96
N ILE A 119 -13.43 16.20 4.88
CA ILE A 119 -14.65 15.80 4.15
C ILE A 119 -15.78 15.50 5.12
N SER A 120 -15.51 14.69 6.15
CA SER A 120 -16.47 14.36 7.22
C SER A 120 -15.78 14.41 8.59
N ASN A 121 -16.55 14.74 9.62
CA ASN A 121 -16.11 14.76 11.01
C ASN A 121 -17.29 14.32 11.89
N GLU A 122 -17.16 13.15 12.50
CA GLU A 122 -18.20 12.51 13.31
C GLU A 122 -17.59 12.02 14.62
N GLU A 123 -18.39 11.99 15.68
CA GLU A 123 -18.01 11.42 16.97
C GLU A 123 -18.96 10.27 17.31
N PHE A 124 -18.41 9.15 17.79
CA PHE A 124 -19.23 8.01 18.21
C PHE A 124 -18.72 7.39 19.51
N GLU A 125 -19.64 6.76 20.23
CA GLU A 125 -19.30 5.98 21.41
C GLU A 125 -18.99 4.53 21.00
N ASN A 126 -17.81 4.06 21.39
CA ASN A 126 -17.40 2.70 21.12
C ASN A 126 -18.15 1.74 22.07
N THR A 127 -19.20 1.13 21.53
CA THR A 127 -19.99 0.08 22.17
C THR A 127 -19.48 -1.33 21.84
N GLY A 128 -18.38 -1.44 21.07
CA GLY A 128 -17.88 -2.72 20.52
C GLY A 128 -18.61 -3.19 19.27
N THR A 129 -19.63 -2.46 18.81
CA THR A 129 -20.34 -2.72 17.55
C THR A 129 -19.71 -1.97 16.38
N PHE A 130 -20.19 -2.25 15.17
CA PHE A 130 -19.79 -1.56 13.96
C PHE A 130 -20.39 -0.15 13.90
N PHE A 131 -19.58 0.81 13.46
CA PHE A 131 -20.03 2.11 13.01
C PHE A 131 -19.98 2.15 11.48
N GLU A 132 -21.11 2.46 10.84
CA GLU A 132 -21.19 2.58 9.39
C GLU A 132 -20.93 4.03 8.96
N LEU A 133 -19.88 4.24 8.17
CA LEU A 133 -19.56 5.53 7.58
C LEU A 133 -19.97 5.54 6.10
N ASN A 134 -20.87 6.45 5.74
CA ASN A 134 -21.34 6.62 4.37
C ASN A 134 -20.28 7.34 3.52
N LEU A 135 -19.97 6.78 2.35
CA LEU A 135 -19.03 7.32 1.36
C LEU A 135 -19.71 7.69 0.03
N SER A 136 -21.01 7.50 -0.11
CA SER A 136 -21.76 7.57 -1.38
C SER A 136 -21.61 8.93 -2.09
N ASN A 137 -21.55 10.02 -1.31
CA ASN A 137 -21.49 11.38 -1.84
C ASN A 137 -20.08 11.87 -2.16
N HIS A 138 -19.07 10.99 -2.13
CA HIS A 138 -17.67 11.36 -2.34
C HIS A 138 -17.12 10.72 -3.61
N SER A 139 -16.65 11.56 -4.54
CA SER A 139 -16.10 11.14 -5.84
C SER A 139 -14.62 10.76 -5.81
N SER A 140 -13.93 10.93 -4.67
CA SER A 140 -12.51 10.61 -4.54
C SER A 140 -12.29 9.09 -4.50
N SER A 141 -11.38 8.60 -5.33
CA SER A 141 -11.00 7.17 -5.36
C SER A 141 -10.15 6.74 -4.17
N GLN A 142 -9.52 7.69 -3.49
CA GLN A 142 -8.69 7.46 -2.30
C GLN A 142 -9.00 8.52 -1.24
N LEU A 143 -9.10 8.07 0.01
CA LEU A 143 -9.46 8.86 1.17
C LEU A 143 -8.58 8.45 2.35
N ILE A 144 -8.39 9.37 3.28
CA ILE A 144 -7.66 9.14 4.53
C ILE A 144 -8.67 9.18 5.68
N LEU A 145 -8.81 8.07 6.38
CA LEU A 145 -9.64 7.96 7.58
C LEU A 145 -8.75 8.08 8.82
N LYS A 146 -9.04 9.04 9.69
CA LYS A 146 -8.34 9.21 10.95
C LYS A 146 -9.31 8.96 12.10
N LEU A 147 -8.89 8.12 13.04
CA LEU A 147 -9.64 7.75 14.23
C LEU A 147 -8.86 8.26 15.44
N THR A 148 -9.47 9.10 16.27
CA THR A 148 -8.84 9.69 17.46
C THR A 148 -9.63 9.31 18.70
N ASP A 149 -8.98 8.67 19.68
CA ASP A 149 -9.56 8.49 21.01
C ASP A 149 -9.58 9.82 21.75
N LEU A 150 -10.78 10.28 22.11
CA LEU A 150 -10.97 11.57 22.79
C LEU A 150 -10.48 11.55 24.24
N ASN A 151 -10.29 10.37 24.84
CA ASN A 151 -9.78 10.26 26.22
C ASN A 151 -8.26 10.37 26.27
N SER A 152 -7.55 9.58 25.45
CA SER A 152 -6.08 9.56 25.45
C SER A 152 -5.43 10.53 24.48
N GLY A 153 -6.18 11.05 23.50
CA GLY A 153 -5.66 11.86 22.39
C GLY A 153 -4.86 11.07 21.35
N LYS A 154 -4.74 9.75 21.51
CA LYS A 154 -4.06 8.87 20.54
C LYS A 154 -4.90 8.78 19.26
N ALA A 155 -4.23 8.79 18.11
CA ALA A 155 -4.89 8.69 16.81
C ALA A 155 -4.20 7.68 15.89
N ASN A 156 -5.00 6.95 15.12
CA ASN A 156 -4.57 6.09 14.04
C ASN A 156 -5.17 6.56 12.72
N THR A 157 -4.46 6.31 11.63
CA THR A 157 -4.85 6.74 10.30
C THR A 157 -4.82 5.56 9.33
N TYR A 158 -5.84 5.46 8.48
CA TYR A 158 -6.07 4.36 7.55
C TYR A 158 -6.37 4.90 6.16
N LYS A 159 -5.83 4.23 5.13
CA LYS A 159 -6.15 4.54 3.74
C LYS A 159 -7.39 3.77 3.29
N ILE A 160 -8.39 4.50 2.79
CA ILE A 160 -9.62 3.93 2.24
C ILE A 160 -9.62 4.10 0.73
N ILE A 161 -9.86 3.02 0.00
CA ILE A 161 -9.96 3.02 -1.46
C ILE A 161 -11.43 2.90 -1.82
N LYS A 162 -11.95 3.84 -2.61
CA LYS A 162 -13.32 3.81 -3.14
C LYS A 162 -13.29 3.38 -4.61
N ARG A 163 -14.19 2.46 -4.99
CA ARG A 163 -14.40 2.00 -6.38
C ARG A 163 -15.52 2.76 -7.07
#